data_AF-A0A2M7RM57-F1
#
_entry.id   AF-A0A2M7RM57-F1
#
_cell.length_a   1.000
_cell.length_b   1.000
_cell.length_c   1.000
_cell.angle_alpha   90.00
_cell.angle_beta   90.00
_cell.angle_gamma   90.00
#
_symmetry.space_group_name_H-M   'P 1'
#
loop_
_entity.id
_entity.type
_entity.pdbx_description
1 polymer ?
#
loop_
_entity_poly.entity_id
_entity_poly.type
_entity_poly.pdbx_seq_one_letter_code
_entity_poly.pdbx_strand_id
1 'polypeptide(L)'
;MERKLYTVLDNIRSAENVGSILRTAESLGIDRVFLVGITPDLSHPKVKKTSLGAEDNLDIVYEKDSVTLAEKLKKENFETVSLEICEGSMDIEDFVFKKDICLFLGNEVSGVAKEILDISDCIIKIPMAGKKESLNVAVSFGIAAYALKMKNKV
;
A
#
# COMPACT_ATOMS: atom_id res chain seq x y z
N MET A 1 15.62 11.05 11.61
CA MET A 1 15.47 10.94 10.15
C MET A 1 14.09 10.36 9.90
N GLU A 2 13.32 10.95 8.98
CA GLU A 2 12.02 10.40 8.58
C GLU A 2 12.27 9.04 7.91
N ARG A 3 11.56 7.99 8.35
CA ARG A 3 11.70 6.64 7.80
C ARG A 3 11.05 6.55 6.42
N LYS A 4 11.56 5.70 5.55
CA LYS A 4 10.97 5.48 4.22
C LYS A 4 9.66 4.73 4.30
N LEU A 5 8.73 5.09 3.43
CA LEU A 5 7.45 4.42 3.26
C LEU A 5 7.29 4.04 1.78
N TYR A 6 7.32 2.74 1.51
CA TYR A 6 6.98 2.17 0.22
C TYR A 6 5.55 1.64 0.23
N THR A 7 4.91 1.58 -0.93
CA THR A 7 3.57 1.00 -1.10
C THR A 7 3.59 -0.05 -2.19
N VAL A 8 2.91 -1.17 -1.97
CA VAL A 8 2.74 -2.26 -2.93
C VAL A 8 1.27 -2.40 -3.26
N LEU A 9 0.92 -2.22 -4.53
CA LEU A 9 -0.39 -2.53 -5.08
C LEU A 9 -0.34 -3.95 -5.63
N ASP A 10 -0.82 -4.92 -4.84
CA ASP A 10 -0.79 -6.33 -5.18
C ASP A 10 -2.08 -6.74 -5.90
N ASN A 11 -1.94 -7.05 -7.20
CA ASN A 11 -3.04 -7.50 -8.06
C ASN A 11 -4.29 -6.58 -8.03
N ILE A 12 -4.11 -5.26 -7.91
CA ILE A 12 -5.20 -4.28 -7.97
C ILE A 12 -5.77 -4.27 -9.38
N ARG A 13 -7.09 -4.43 -9.53
CA ARG A 13 -7.71 -4.54 -10.88
C ARG A 13 -8.07 -3.19 -11.47
N SER A 14 -8.55 -2.26 -10.65
CA SER A 14 -9.07 -0.99 -11.15
C SER A 14 -7.95 -0.02 -11.46
N ALA A 15 -7.78 0.30 -12.74
CA ALA A 15 -6.87 1.35 -13.19
C ALA A 15 -7.17 2.73 -12.57
N GLU A 16 -8.43 3.01 -12.22
CA GLU A 16 -8.82 4.26 -11.55
C GLU A 16 -8.41 4.29 -10.08
N ASN A 17 -8.45 3.14 -9.39
CA ASN A 17 -7.90 3.01 -8.05
C ASN A 17 -6.38 3.19 -8.08
N VAL A 18 -5.68 2.55 -9.03
CA VAL A 18 -4.22 2.70 -9.18
C VAL A 18 -3.84 4.17 -9.36
N GLY A 19 -4.43 4.87 -10.33
CA GLY A 19 -4.07 6.27 -10.55
C GLY A 19 -4.44 7.18 -9.38
N SER A 20 -5.56 6.94 -8.69
CA SER A 20 -5.91 7.67 -7.46
C SER A 20 -4.89 7.42 -6.34
N ILE A 21 -4.44 6.17 -6.17
CA ILE A 21 -3.39 5.81 -5.21
C ILE A 21 -2.07 6.50 -5.55
N LEU A 22 -1.65 6.49 -6.82
CA LEU A 22 -0.43 7.20 -7.25
C LEU A 22 -0.53 8.70 -6.95
N ARG A 23 -1.67 9.33 -7.23
CA ARG A 23 -1.89 10.74 -6.90
C ARG A 23 -1.72 11.02 -5.42
N THR A 24 -2.35 10.20 -4.57
CA THR A 24 -2.24 10.33 -3.11
C THR A 24 -0.83 10.03 -2.63
N ALA A 25 -0.14 9.05 -3.23
CA ALA A 25 1.21 8.65 -2.86
C ALA A 25 2.21 9.80 -3.09
N GLU A 26 2.14 10.44 -4.25
CA GLU A 26 2.97 11.61 -4.57
C GLU A 26 2.70 12.75 -3.57
N SER A 27 1.42 13.09 -3.37
CA SER A 27 1.02 14.20 -2.50
C SER A 27 1.41 14.01 -1.02
N LEU A 28 1.59 12.76 -0.58
CA LEU A 28 2.00 12.43 0.79
C LEU A 28 3.51 12.16 0.92
N GLY A 29 4.28 12.25 -0.18
CA GLY A 29 5.71 11.95 -0.18
C GLY A 29 6.00 10.50 0.17
N ILE A 30 5.31 9.58 -0.49
CA ILE A 30 5.64 8.14 -0.51
C ILE A 30 6.86 7.96 -1.40
N ASP A 31 7.87 7.26 -0.88
CA ASP A 31 9.18 7.19 -1.53
C ASP A 31 9.20 6.31 -2.79
N ARG A 32 8.38 5.25 -2.81
CA ARG A 32 8.27 4.31 -3.94
C ARG A 32 6.93 3.58 -3.96
N VAL A 33 6.42 3.34 -5.16
CA VAL A 33 5.21 2.53 -5.38
C VAL A 33 5.55 1.32 -6.26
N PHE A 34 5.15 0.13 -5.83
CA PHE A 34 5.27 -1.09 -6.60
C PHE A 34 3.91 -1.48 -7.19
N LEU A 35 3.88 -1.74 -8.50
CA LEU A 35 2.72 -2.29 -9.20
C LEU A 35 3.02 -3.76 -9.48
N VAL A 36 2.25 -4.66 -8.84
CA VAL A 36 2.57 -6.09 -8.84
C VAL A 36 1.51 -6.92 -9.53
N GLY A 37 1.96 -7.94 -10.27
CA GLY A 37 1.11 -8.94 -10.90
C GLY A 37 0.23 -8.34 -12.00
N ILE A 38 -1.09 -8.44 -11.86
CA ILE A 38 -2.03 -7.92 -12.87
C ILE A 38 -2.30 -6.42 -12.76
N THR A 39 -1.67 -5.72 -11.82
CA THR A 39 -1.95 -4.31 -11.55
C THR A 39 -1.72 -3.44 -12.80
N PRO A 40 -2.71 -2.65 -13.26
CA PRO A 40 -2.56 -1.79 -14.42
C PRO A 40 -1.37 -0.83 -14.28
N ASP A 41 -0.55 -0.78 -15.33
CA ASP A 41 0.62 0.09 -15.39
C ASP A 41 0.30 1.47 -15.97
N LEU A 42 1.33 2.31 -16.09
CA LEU A 42 1.23 3.65 -16.68
C LEU A 42 0.89 3.65 -18.18
N SER A 43 0.93 2.51 -18.88
CA SER A 43 0.44 2.42 -20.26
C SER A 43 -1.10 2.50 -20.32
N HIS A 44 -1.78 2.17 -19.22
CA HIS A 44 -3.23 2.17 -19.17
C HIS A 44 -3.80 3.60 -19.06
N PRO A 45 -4.66 4.05 -20.00
CA PRO A 45 -5.08 5.46 -20.10
C PRO A 45 -5.85 5.95 -18.87
N LYS A 46 -6.60 5.07 -18.19
CA LYS A 46 -7.31 5.44 -16.96
C LYS A 46 -6.38 5.68 -15.76
N VAL A 47 -5.21 5.04 -15.72
CA VAL A 47 -4.21 5.29 -14.66
C VAL A 47 -3.75 6.73 -14.79
N LYS A 48 -3.21 7.11 -15.95
CA LYS A 48 -2.77 8.48 -16.28
C LYS A 48 -3.85 9.53 -16.05
N LYS A 49 -5.09 9.23 -16.47
CA LYS A 49 -6.23 10.14 -16.32
C LYS A 49 -6.54 10.45 -14.84
N THR A 50 -6.31 9.52 -13.93
CA THR A 50 -6.67 9.67 -12.51
C THR A 50 -5.48 10.09 -11.64
N SER A 51 -4.25 9.75 -12.04
CA SER A 51 -3.02 10.19 -11.39
C SER A 51 -2.70 11.67 -11.63
N LEU A 52 -3.12 12.23 -12.77
CA LEU A 52 -2.98 13.66 -13.12
C LEU A 52 -1.53 14.17 -13.06
N GLY A 53 -0.57 13.38 -13.56
CA GLY A 53 0.85 13.77 -13.62
C GLY A 53 1.65 13.46 -12.35
N ALA A 54 1.01 12.92 -11.31
CA ALA A 54 1.69 12.44 -10.11
C ALA A 54 2.69 11.31 -10.43
N GLU A 55 2.41 10.52 -11.46
CA GLU A 55 3.29 9.44 -11.91
C GLU A 55 4.68 9.92 -12.37
N ASP A 56 4.81 11.18 -12.79
CA ASP A 56 6.07 11.73 -13.30
C ASP A 56 7.07 12.07 -12.18
N ASN A 57 6.59 12.19 -10.94
CA ASN A 57 7.40 12.53 -9.76
C ASN A 57 7.53 11.38 -8.75
N LEU A 58 6.94 10.21 -9.07
CA LEU A 58 7.02 9.02 -8.24
C LEU A 58 8.01 8.01 -8.80
N ASP A 59 8.76 7.38 -7.90
CA ASP A 59 9.50 6.16 -8.24
C ASP A 59 8.52 4.98 -8.29
N ILE A 60 8.19 4.55 -9.50
CA ILE A 60 7.23 3.47 -9.76
C ILE A 60 7.97 2.27 -10.34
N VAL A 61 7.84 1.12 -9.67
CA VAL A 61 8.52 -0.13 -10.04
C VAL A 61 7.50 -1.22 -10.32
N TYR A 62 7.74 -1.99 -11.38
CA TYR A 62 6.91 -3.12 -11.77
C TYR A 62 7.54 -4.42 -11.31
N GLU A 63 6.77 -5.25 -10.62
CA GLU A 63 7.22 -6.57 -10.16
C GLU A 63 6.18 -7.62 -10.52
N LYS A 64 6.63 -8.87 -10.70
CA LYS A 64 5.73 -9.96 -11.10
C LYS A 64 5.05 -10.64 -9.91
N ASP A 65 5.75 -10.72 -8.79
CA ASP A 65 5.38 -11.56 -7.66
C ASP A 65 5.60 -10.82 -6.34
N SER A 66 4.55 -10.71 -5.54
CA SER A 66 4.57 -9.94 -4.29
C SER A 66 5.36 -10.64 -3.19
N VAL A 67 5.39 -11.98 -3.18
CA VAL A 67 6.12 -12.78 -2.17
C VAL A 67 7.63 -12.58 -2.32
N THR A 68 8.14 -12.72 -3.54
CA THR A 68 9.55 -12.49 -3.86
C THR A 68 9.95 -11.05 -3.56
N LEU A 69 9.07 -10.07 -3.86
CA LEU A 69 9.29 -8.67 -3.51
C LEU A 69 9.36 -8.46 -1.99
N ALA A 70 8.43 -9.04 -1.22
CA ALA A 70 8.41 -8.95 0.23
C ALA A 70 9.70 -9.51 0.85
N GLU A 71 10.14 -10.69 0.42
CA GLU A 71 11.39 -11.30 0.89
C GLU A 71 12.62 -10.44 0.56
N LYS A 72 12.66 -9.82 -0.62
CA LYS A 72 13.72 -8.89 -1.01
C LYS A 72 13.74 -7.66 -0.10
N LEU A 73 12.59 -7.03 0.11
CA LEU A 73 12.49 -5.83 0.95
C LEU A 73 12.84 -6.12 2.42
N LYS A 74 12.49 -7.30 2.94
CA LYS A 74 12.95 -7.74 4.27
C LYS A 74 14.48 -7.79 4.37
N LYS A 75 15.16 -8.32 3.34
CA LYS A 75 16.63 -8.34 3.28
C LYS A 75 17.24 -6.93 3.20
N GLU A 76 16.49 -5.97 2.64
CA GLU A 76 16.83 -4.55 2.63
C GLU A 76 16.43 -3.80 3.92
N ASN A 77 16.07 -4.53 4.98
CA ASN A 77 15.69 -4.00 6.29
C ASN A 77 14.40 -3.16 6.30
N PHE A 78 13.44 -3.49 5.43
CA PHE A 78 12.07 -2.99 5.53
C PHE A 78 11.21 -3.87 6.46
N GLU A 79 10.23 -3.27 7.13
CA GLU A 79 9.09 -3.94 7.75
C GLU A 79 7.99 -4.12 6.72
N THR A 80 7.55 -5.36 6.52
CA THR A 80 6.41 -5.67 5.66
C THR A 80 5.13 -5.53 6.45
N VAL A 81 4.26 -4.62 6.02
CA VAL A 81 3.02 -4.28 6.72
C VAL A 81 1.85 -4.47 5.76
N SER A 82 0.91 -5.34 6.08
CA SER A 82 -0.30 -5.52 5.27
C SER A 82 -1.45 -4.68 5.80
N LEU A 83 -2.17 -3.97 4.92
CA LEU A 83 -3.41 -3.29 5.26
C LEU A 83 -4.60 -4.21 4.98
N GLU A 84 -5.08 -4.92 6.00
CA GLU A 84 -6.16 -5.89 5.86
C GLU A 84 -6.97 -6.03 7.15
N ILE A 85 -8.29 -6.26 7.01
CA ILE A 85 -9.17 -6.55 8.14
C ILE A 85 -9.29 -8.07 8.27
N CYS A 86 -8.43 -8.65 9.11
CA CYS A 86 -8.47 -10.07 9.43
C CYS A 86 -8.29 -10.32 10.93
N GLU A 87 -8.46 -11.58 11.35
CA GLU A 87 -8.10 -12.00 12.71
C GLU A 87 -6.62 -11.69 12.97
N GLY A 88 -6.31 -11.13 14.14
CA GLY A 88 -4.96 -10.72 14.52
C GLY A 88 -4.48 -9.36 13.96
N SER A 89 -5.27 -8.69 13.12
CA SER A 89 -4.95 -7.33 12.66
C SER A 89 -4.99 -6.31 13.80
N MET A 90 -3.94 -5.48 13.91
CA MET A 90 -3.89 -4.39 14.90
C MET A 90 -4.49 -3.10 14.35
N ASP A 91 -5.02 -2.25 15.21
CA ASP A 91 -5.49 -0.94 14.77
C ASP A 91 -4.30 -0.09 14.32
N ILE A 92 -4.44 0.61 13.19
CA ILE A 92 -3.38 1.46 12.63
C ILE A 92 -2.91 2.54 13.62
N GLU A 93 -3.77 2.93 14.56
CA GLU A 93 -3.46 3.87 15.63
C GLU A 93 -2.45 3.30 16.64
N ASP A 94 -2.39 1.99 16.81
CA ASP A 94 -1.45 1.32 17.70
C ASP A 94 -0.13 0.95 17.00
N PHE A 95 -0.06 1.13 15.67
CA PHE A 95 1.14 0.81 14.91
C PHE A 95 2.31 1.73 15.30
N VAL A 96 3.48 1.10 15.52
CA VAL A 96 4.72 1.78 15.90
C VAL A 96 5.82 1.42 14.91
N PHE A 97 6.44 2.45 14.33
CA PHE A 97 7.54 2.28 13.40
C PHE A 97 8.80 1.79 14.09
N LYS A 98 9.30 0.61 13.68
CA LYS A 98 10.62 0.10 14.10
C LYS A 98 11.71 0.39 13.07
N LYS A 99 11.35 0.37 11.79
CA LYS A 99 12.25 0.56 10.63
C LYS A 99 11.46 1.17 9.46
N ASP A 100 12.11 1.34 8.32
CA ASP A 100 11.42 1.70 7.07
C ASP A 100 10.36 0.65 6.76
N ILE A 101 9.22 1.04 6.20
CA ILE A 101 8.09 0.11 6.00
C ILE A 101 7.67 0.03 4.54
N CYS A 102 7.16 -1.13 4.19
CA CYS A 102 6.52 -1.41 2.91
C CYS A 102 5.07 -1.84 3.17
N LEU A 103 4.13 -1.00 2.77
CA LEU A 103 2.70 -1.19 2.97
C LEU A 103 2.09 -1.96 1.79
N PHE A 104 1.56 -3.15 2.04
CA PHE A 104 0.87 -3.99 1.06
C PHE A 104 -0.63 -3.69 1.05
N LEU A 105 -1.15 -3.42 -0.14
CA LEU A 105 -2.57 -3.27 -0.44
C LEU A 105 -3.01 -4.42 -1.34
N GLY A 106 -4.16 -5.00 -1.04
CA GLY A 106 -4.69 -6.15 -1.73
C GLY A 106 -5.77 -5.83 -2.76
N ASN A 107 -6.09 -6.84 -3.56
CA ASN A 107 -7.14 -6.81 -4.57
C ASN A 107 -8.50 -6.38 -3.98
N GLU A 108 -9.31 -5.67 -4.76
CA GLU A 108 -10.59 -5.12 -4.30
C GLU A 108 -11.63 -6.18 -3.88
N VAL A 109 -11.48 -7.42 -4.35
CA VAL A 109 -12.41 -8.53 -4.07
C VAL A 109 -11.80 -9.53 -3.11
N SER A 110 -10.56 -9.95 -3.34
CA SER A 110 -9.92 -11.00 -2.54
C SER A 110 -9.07 -10.47 -1.38
N GLY A 111 -8.89 -9.15 -1.26
CA GLY A 111 -8.01 -8.57 -0.26
C GLY A 111 -6.54 -8.89 -0.53
N VAL A 112 -5.73 -8.78 0.52
CA VAL A 112 -4.31 -9.14 0.49
C VAL A 112 -4.17 -10.66 0.42
N ALA A 113 -3.30 -11.16 -0.46
CA ALA A 113 -3.07 -12.58 -0.64
C ALA A 113 -2.62 -13.25 0.68
N LYS A 114 -3.09 -14.47 0.94
CA LYS A 114 -2.80 -15.19 2.18
C LYS A 114 -1.29 -15.38 2.38
N GLU A 115 -0.57 -15.66 1.31
CA GLU A 115 0.88 -15.84 1.29
C GLU A 115 1.60 -14.57 1.74
N ILE A 116 1.05 -13.39 1.44
CA ILE A 116 1.58 -12.09 1.91
C ILE A 116 1.24 -11.86 3.37
N LEU A 117 0.01 -12.18 3.80
CA LEU A 117 -0.38 -12.09 5.20
C LEU A 117 0.51 -12.98 6.09
N ASP A 118 0.75 -14.22 5.66
CA ASP A 118 1.55 -15.22 6.39
C ASP A 118 3.01 -14.77 6.58
N ILE A 119 3.56 -13.99 5.64
CA ILE A 119 4.94 -13.49 5.72
C ILE A 119 5.02 -12.02 6.16
N SER A 120 3.91 -11.33 6.42
CA SER A 120 3.96 -9.94 6.87
C SER A 120 4.52 -9.86 8.29
N ASP A 121 5.35 -8.85 8.57
CA ASP A 121 5.83 -8.60 9.94
C ASP A 121 4.70 -8.07 10.83
N CYS A 122 3.74 -7.37 10.22
CA CYS A 122 2.56 -6.85 10.89
C CYS A 122 1.38 -6.77 9.92
N ILE A 123 0.16 -6.95 10.45
CA ILE A 123 -1.08 -6.68 9.72
C ILE A 123 -1.81 -5.58 10.49
N ILE A 124 -2.09 -4.48 9.80
CA ILE A 124 -2.80 -3.32 10.34
C ILE A 124 -4.18 -3.20 9.69
N LYS A 125 -5.13 -2.62 10.42
CA LYS A 125 -6.47 -2.30 9.92
C LYS A 125 -6.86 -0.87 10.23
N ILE A 126 -7.79 -0.35 9.44
CA ILE A 126 -8.53 0.87 9.75
C ILE A 126 -9.78 0.43 10.55
N PRO A 127 -9.99 0.92 11.79
CA PRO A 127 -11.17 0.56 12.57
C PRO A 127 -12.46 0.98 11.87
N MET A 128 -13.38 0.04 11.69
CA MET A 128 -14.69 0.28 11.08
C MET A 128 -15.74 0.49 12.17
N ALA A 129 -16.33 1.68 12.23
CA ALA A 129 -17.41 2.00 13.20
C ALA A 129 -18.83 1.74 12.65
N GLY A 130 -18.95 1.43 11.35
CA GLY A 130 -20.22 1.26 10.65
C GLY A 130 -20.57 -0.19 10.38
N LYS A 131 -21.62 -0.38 9.55
CA LYS A 131 -22.05 -1.72 9.09
C LYS A 131 -21.23 -2.26 7.91
N LYS A 132 -20.41 -1.42 7.27
CA LYS A 132 -19.57 -1.83 6.16
C LYS A 132 -18.32 -2.50 6.70
N GLU A 133 -17.92 -3.57 6.02
CA GLU A 133 -16.79 -4.41 6.40
C GLU A 133 -15.49 -3.94 5.75
N SER A 134 -15.55 -3.02 4.78
CA SER A 134 -14.37 -2.48 4.10
C SER A 134 -14.64 -1.12 3.46
N LEU A 135 -13.55 -0.44 3.08
CA LEU A 135 -13.53 0.77 2.27
C LEU A 135 -12.99 0.45 0.87
N ASN A 136 -13.23 1.36 -0.08
CA ASN A 136 -12.54 1.33 -1.38
C ASN A 136 -11.01 1.39 -1.15
N VAL A 137 -10.24 0.57 -1.87
CA VAL A 137 -8.79 0.45 -1.66
C VAL A 137 -8.01 1.77 -1.78
N ALA A 138 -8.40 2.67 -2.69
CA ALA A 138 -7.75 3.98 -2.80
C ALA A 138 -8.06 4.87 -1.59
N VAL A 139 -9.28 4.78 -1.05
CA VAL A 139 -9.67 5.46 0.20
C VAL A 139 -8.93 4.87 1.40
N SER A 140 -8.87 3.54 1.50
CA SER A 140 -8.12 2.83 2.54
C SER A 140 -6.65 3.24 2.53
N PHE A 141 -6.02 3.26 1.35
CA PHE A 141 -4.66 3.73 1.19
C PHE A 141 -4.50 5.17 1.65
N GLY A 142 -5.39 6.09 1.22
CA GLY A 142 -5.27 7.50 1.61
C GLY A 142 -5.34 7.71 3.13
N ILE A 143 -6.24 7.01 3.82
CA ILE A 143 -6.34 7.05 5.28
C ILE A 143 -5.06 6.47 5.92
N ALA A 144 -4.64 5.29 5.47
CA ALA A 144 -3.51 4.59 6.05
C ALA A 144 -2.20 5.34 5.83
N ALA A 145 -1.92 5.76 4.59
CA ALA A 145 -0.73 6.52 4.23
C ALA A 145 -0.66 7.84 5.00
N TYR A 146 -1.77 8.58 5.11
CA TYR A 146 -1.78 9.83 5.88
C TYR A 146 -1.48 9.58 7.36
N ALA A 147 -2.16 8.62 8.00
CA ALA A 147 -1.94 8.26 9.40
C ALA A 147 -0.49 7.85 9.66
N LEU A 148 0.08 7.01 8.79
CA LEU A 148 1.47 6.55 8.85
C LEU A 148 2.46 7.69 8.68
N LYS A 149 2.27 8.58 7.68
CA LYS A 149 3.14 9.75 7.49
C LYS A 149 3.09 10.73 8.65
N MET A 150 1.93 10.95 9.27
CA MET A 150 1.82 11.82 10.44
C MET A 150 2.53 11.22 11.68
N LYS A 151 2.40 9.91 11.89
CA LYS A 151 3.11 9.20 12.96
C LYS A 151 4.63 9.19 12.76
N ASN A 152 5.12 9.07 11.52
CA ASN A 152 6.55 9.00 11.22
C ASN A 152 7.30 10.33 11.36
N LYS A 153 6.58 11.45 11.46
CA LYS A 153 7.16 12.79 11.73
C LYS A 153 7.50 13.00 13.22
N VAL A 154 7.00 12.12 14.10
CA VAL A 154 7.26 12.11 15.54
C VAL A 154 8.43 11.18 15.84
#